data_AF-A0A3B8NZH0-F1
#
_entry.id   AF-A0A3B8NZH0-F1
#
_cell.length_a   1.000
_cell.length_b   1.000
_cell.length_c   1.000
_cell.angle_alpha   90.00
_cell.angle_beta   90.00
_cell.angle_gamma   90.00
#
_symmetry.space_group_name_H-M   'P 1'
#
loop_
_entity.id
_entity.type
_entity.pdbx_description
1 polymer ?
#
loop_
_entity_poly.entity_id
_entity_poly.type
_entity_poly.pdbx_seq_one_letter_code
_entity_poly.pdbx_strand_id
1 'polypeptide(L)'
;MQDVPNASGLFVPQNIVPMVIETSPRGERAFDIYSLLLKERIVFLGTPINDQVANLIIAQLLFLEREDPDKGINLYINSPGGVISAGLAIYDTMHLISPEVSTICLGMAASMATILLSGGQKGKRYVLPNSTVHMHQPMGGA
;
A
#
# COMPACT_ATOMS: atom_id res chain seq x y z
N MET A 1 -4.44 -10.47 -24.23
CA MET A 1 -5.07 -10.43 -22.90
C MET A 1 -5.82 -11.73 -22.75
N GLN A 2 -5.18 -12.75 -22.16
CA GLN A 2 -5.77 -14.07 -21.96
C GLN A 2 -5.89 -14.28 -20.46
N ASP A 3 -7.12 -14.53 -19.99
CA ASP A 3 -7.39 -14.96 -18.63
C ASP A 3 -6.71 -16.32 -18.41
N VAL A 4 -5.63 -16.33 -17.63
CA VAL A 4 -4.92 -17.56 -17.30
C VAL A 4 -5.68 -18.24 -16.16
N PRO A 5 -6.14 -19.49 -16.31
CA PRO A 5 -6.81 -20.21 -15.23
C PRO A 5 -5.86 -20.37 -14.05
N ASN A 6 -6.35 -20.10 -12.83
CA ASN A 6 -5.60 -20.46 -11.63
C ASN A 6 -5.68 -21.99 -11.38
N ALA A 7 -4.88 -22.50 -10.44
CA ALA A 7 -4.81 -23.93 -10.11
C ALA A 7 -6.15 -24.56 -9.68
N SER A 8 -7.17 -23.74 -9.38
CA SER A 8 -8.53 -24.17 -9.01
C SER A 8 -9.54 -24.15 -10.16
N GLY A 9 -9.13 -23.81 -11.39
CA GLY A 9 -10.04 -23.72 -12.55
C GLY A 9 -11.04 -22.55 -12.46
N LEU A 10 -10.84 -21.64 -11.51
CA LEU A 10 -11.66 -20.44 -11.35
C LEU A 10 -11.09 -19.34 -12.24
N PHE A 11 -11.95 -18.76 -13.08
CA PHE A 11 -11.66 -17.52 -13.78
C PHE A 11 -11.59 -16.40 -12.75
N VAL A 12 -10.37 -16.04 -12.35
CA VAL A 12 -10.13 -14.81 -11.59
C VAL A 12 -9.84 -13.74 -12.65
N PRO A 13 -10.78 -12.82 -12.91
CA PRO A 13 -10.51 -11.76 -13.87
C PRO A 13 -9.23 -11.04 -13.49
N GLN A 14 -8.25 -11.08 -14.38
CA GLN A 14 -6.97 -10.42 -14.15
C GLN A 14 -7.13 -8.93 -14.47
N ASN A 15 -6.77 -8.08 -13.51
CA ASN A 15 -6.56 -6.65 -13.75
C ASN A 15 -7.82 -5.83 -14.14
N ILE A 16 -8.97 -6.11 -13.51
CA ILE A 16 -10.14 -5.20 -13.59
C ILE A 16 -9.95 -4.06 -12.57
N VAL A 17 -9.21 -3.03 -12.97
CA VAL A 17 -9.19 -1.76 -12.25
C VAL A 17 -10.24 -0.84 -12.89
N PRO A 18 -11.33 -0.47 -12.18
CA PRO A 18 -12.35 0.38 -12.74
C PRO A 18 -11.83 1.80 -12.95
N MET A 19 -12.34 2.43 -14.02
CA MET A 19 -12.11 3.84 -14.33
C MET A 19 -13.28 4.69 -13.82
N VAL A 20 -12.96 5.88 -13.33
CA VAL A 20 -13.90 6.87 -12.84
C VAL A 20 -13.68 8.18 -13.61
N ILE A 21 -14.77 8.81 -14.03
CA ILE A 21 -14.74 10.10 -14.74
C ILE A 21 -15.07 11.20 -13.72
N GLU A 22 -14.13 12.13 -13.53
CA GLU A 22 -14.38 13.37 -12.79
C GLU A 22 -14.68 14.51 -13.77
N THR A 23 -15.84 15.14 -13.60
CA THR A 23 -16.22 16.34 -14.36
C THR A 23 -15.80 17.59 -13.58
N SER A 24 -15.01 18.46 -14.21
CA SER A 24 -14.62 19.76 -13.66
C SER A 24 -15.00 20.88 -14.63
N PRO A 25 -15.03 22.16 -14.21
CA PRO A 25 -15.22 23.29 -15.12
C PRO A 25 -14.18 23.37 -16.25
N ARG A 26 -13.04 22.68 -16.12
CA ARG A 26 -11.97 22.60 -17.12
C ARG A 26 -12.09 21.38 -18.04
N GLY A 27 -13.17 20.60 -17.92
CA GLY A 27 -13.42 19.38 -18.70
C GLY A 27 -13.46 18.11 -17.85
N GLU A 28 -13.60 16.98 -18.53
CA GLU A 28 -13.63 15.64 -17.94
C GLU A 28 -12.22 15.02 -17.90
N ARG A 29 -11.92 14.34 -16.79
CA ARG A 29 -10.70 13.54 -16.65
C ARG A 29 -11.05 12.15 -16.16
N ALA A 30 -10.46 11.13 -16.77
CA ALA A 30 -10.60 9.75 -16.34
C ALA A 30 -9.42 9.36 -15.45
N PHE A 31 -9.71 8.78 -14.30
CA PHE A 31 -8.74 8.22 -13.36
C PHE A 31 -9.10 6.78 -13.06
N ASP A 32 -8.10 5.92 -12.84
CA ASP A 32 -8.36 4.64 -12.21
C ASP A 32 -8.64 4.84 -10.70
N ILE A 33 -9.27 3.86 -10.06
CA ILE A 33 -9.66 3.98 -8.66
C ILE A 33 -8.47 4.19 -7.70
N TYR A 34 -7.29 3.64 -8.00
CA TYR A 34 -6.10 3.84 -7.16
C TYR A 34 -5.52 5.24 -7.35
N SER A 35 -5.55 5.78 -8.57
CA SER A 35 -5.21 7.18 -8.82
C SER A 35 -6.10 8.15 -8.05
N LEU A 36 -7.40 7.85 -7.91
CA LEU A 36 -8.30 8.64 -7.07
C LEU A 36 -7.94 8.55 -5.59
N LEU A 37 -7.64 7.35 -5.09
CA LEU A 37 -7.17 7.18 -3.71
C LEU A 37 -5.87 7.94 -3.45
N LEU A 38 -4.94 7.94 -4.40
CA LEU A 38 -3.67 8.66 -4.29
C LEU A 38 -3.88 10.18 -4.21
N LYS A 39 -4.82 10.74 -4.97
CA LYS A 39 -5.20 12.17 -4.84
C LYS A 39 -5.70 12.50 -3.42
N GLU A 40 -6.38 11.55 -2.78
CA GLU A 40 -6.81 11.64 -1.37
C GLU A 40 -5.72 11.22 -0.36
N ARG A 41 -4.48 11.05 -0.82
CA ARG A 41 -3.29 10.67 -0.04
C ARG A 41 -3.41 9.30 0.63
N ILE A 42 -4.10 8.39 -0.04
CA ILE A 42 -4.23 6.99 0.36
C ILE A 42 -3.31 6.15 -0.53
N VAL A 43 -2.36 5.46 0.11
CA VAL A 43 -1.45 4.50 -0.54
C VAL A 43 -1.84 3.10 -0.10
N PHE A 44 -1.94 2.16 -1.04
CA PHE A 44 -2.43 0.80 -0.76
C PHE A 44 -1.33 -0.26 -0.94
N LEU A 45 -0.99 -0.95 0.15
CA LEU A 45 -0.15 -2.14 0.15
C LEU A 45 -1.06 -3.38 0.25
N GLY A 46 -1.52 -3.87 -0.89
CA GLY A 46 -2.47 -4.98 -1.00
C GLY A 46 -1.85 -6.32 -1.45
N THR A 47 -0.54 -6.39 -1.58
CA THR A 47 0.19 -7.51 -2.21
C THR A 47 1.37 -7.95 -1.34
N PRO A 48 1.96 -9.13 -1.63
CA PRO A 48 3.25 -9.49 -1.06
C PRO A 48 4.32 -8.43 -1.38
N ILE A 49 5.17 -8.13 -0.39
CA ILE A 49 6.20 -7.11 -0.51
C ILE A 49 7.37 -7.68 -1.33
N ASN A 50 7.65 -7.06 -2.47
CA ASN A 50 8.85 -7.29 -3.29
C ASN A 50 9.42 -5.95 -3.75
N ASP A 51 10.56 -5.96 -4.44
CA ASP A 51 11.26 -4.74 -4.86
C ASP A 51 10.40 -3.83 -5.75
N GLN A 52 9.59 -4.42 -6.64
CA GLN A 52 8.70 -3.66 -7.52
C GLN A 52 7.59 -2.95 -6.72
N VAL A 53 6.93 -3.67 -5.80
CA VAL A 53 5.88 -3.11 -4.94
C VAL A 53 6.46 -2.04 -4.03
N ALA A 54 7.64 -2.28 -3.45
CA ALA A 54 8.32 -1.30 -2.60
C ALA A 54 8.66 -0.03 -3.37
N ASN A 55 9.25 -0.14 -4.56
CA ASN A 55 9.56 1.02 -5.41
C ASN A 55 8.30 1.83 -5.77
N LEU A 56 7.18 1.16 -6.05
CA LEU A 56 5.91 1.84 -6.32
C LEU A 56 5.38 2.59 -5.08
N ILE A 57 5.46 1.99 -3.89
CA ILE A 57 5.04 2.64 -2.64
C ILE A 57 5.96 3.83 -2.33
N ILE A 58 7.28 3.66 -2.44
CA ILE A 58 8.26 4.72 -2.21
C ILE A 58 8.02 5.89 -3.16
N ALA A 59 7.79 5.63 -4.45
CA ALA A 59 7.48 6.67 -5.42
C ALA A 59 6.20 7.44 -5.07
N GLN A 60 5.15 6.74 -4.60
CA GLN A 60 3.92 7.39 -4.13
C GLN A 60 4.15 8.25 -2.89
N LEU A 61 4.93 7.77 -1.91
CA LEU A 61 5.26 8.53 -0.70
C LEU A 61 6.03 9.82 -1.02
N LEU A 62 7.07 9.75 -1.85
CA LEU A 62 7.85 10.90 -2.29
C LEU A 62 7.02 11.88 -3.13
N PHE A 63 6.13 11.37 -3.98
CA PHE A 63 5.19 12.19 -4.73
C PHE A 63 4.26 12.98 -3.79
N LEU A 64 3.68 12.31 -2.79
CA LEU A 64 2.78 12.94 -1.83
C LEU A 64 3.48 13.97 -0.94
N GLU A 65 4.74 13.73 -0.55
CA GLU A 65 5.57 14.73 0.13
C GLU A 65 5.75 15.98 -0.72
N ARG A 66 6.10 15.81 -2.01
CA ARG A 66 6.27 16.95 -2.92
C ARG A 66 4.97 17.75 -3.10
N GLU A 67 3.83 17.08 -3.21
CA GLU A 67 2.54 17.73 -3.44
C GLU A 67 2.10 18.58 -2.24
N ASP A 68 2.25 18.05 -1.02
CA ASP A 68 1.92 18.75 0.22
C ASP A 68 2.68 18.08 1.40
N PRO A 69 3.79 18.68 1.88
CA PRO A 69 4.60 18.08 2.93
C PRO A 69 3.96 18.15 4.32
N ASP A 70 2.96 19.01 4.51
CA ASP A 70 2.30 19.22 5.82
C ASP A 70 1.09 18.30 6.02
N LYS A 71 0.55 17.75 4.92
CA LYS A 71 -0.64 16.89 4.96
C LYS A 71 -0.26 15.42 5.13
N GLY A 72 -0.81 14.77 6.16
CA GLY A 72 -0.56 13.35 6.43
C GLY A 72 -0.93 12.41 5.27
N ILE A 73 -0.37 11.20 5.33
CA ILE A 73 -0.57 10.12 4.35
C ILE A 73 -1.21 8.93 5.05
N ASN A 74 -2.16 8.25 4.42
CA ASN A 74 -2.73 7.02 4.95
C ASN A 74 -2.21 5.81 4.15
N LEU A 75 -1.41 4.96 4.79
CA LEU A 75 -0.93 3.69 4.25
C LEU A 75 -1.87 2.56 4.70
N TYR A 76 -2.65 2.06 3.75
CA TYR A 76 -3.58 0.95 3.91
C TYR A 76 -2.86 -0.37 3.66
N ILE A 77 -2.84 -1.28 4.63
CA ILE A 77 -2.03 -2.51 4.63
C ILE A 77 -2.92 -3.74 4.68
N ASN A 78 -2.87 -4.54 3.62
CA ASN A 78 -3.38 -5.91 3.54
C ASN A 78 -2.32 -6.78 2.86
N SER A 79 -1.34 -7.26 3.62
CA SER A 79 -0.19 -7.95 3.06
C SER A 79 0.29 -9.11 3.96
N PRO A 80 0.67 -10.25 3.36
CA PRO A 80 1.31 -11.34 4.08
C PRO A 80 2.78 -11.04 4.42
N GLY A 81 3.29 -9.85 4.09
CA GLY A 81 4.70 -9.50 4.18
C GLY A 81 5.46 -9.87 2.91
N GLY A 82 6.77 -10.11 3.01
CA GLY A 82 7.60 -10.42 1.87
C GLY A 82 9.08 -10.12 2.11
N VAL A 83 9.77 -9.62 1.08
CA VAL A 83 11.21 -9.34 1.12
C VAL A 83 11.53 -8.29 2.18
N ILE A 84 12.46 -8.64 3.07
CA ILE A 84 12.83 -7.82 4.23
C ILE A 84 13.43 -6.48 3.80
N SER A 85 14.42 -6.50 2.91
CA SER A 85 15.09 -5.29 2.40
C SER A 85 14.10 -4.35 1.71
N ALA A 86 13.19 -4.88 0.88
CA ALA A 86 12.14 -4.11 0.23
C ALA A 86 11.18 -3.46 1.25
N GLY A 87 10.78 -4.21 2.29
CA GLY A 87 9.98 -3.68 3.38
C GLY A 87 10.71 -2.60 4.19
N LEU A 88 12.00 -2.78 4.47
CA LEU A 88 12.81 -1.79 5.17
C LEU A 88 13.00 -0.51 4.34
N ALA A 89 13.11 -0.60 3.02
CA ALA A 89 13.17 0.58 2.16
C ALA A 89 11.88 1.41 2.26
N ILE A 90 10.70 0.77 2.32
CA ILE A 90 9.43 1.46 2.58
C ILE A 90 9.45 2.09 3.98
N TYR A 91 9.86 1.32 4.99
CA TYR A 91 9.91 1.78 6.38
C TYR A 91 10.78 3.03 6.54
N ASP A 92 11.99 3.01 5.99
CA ASP A 92 12.91 4.15 6.07
C ASP A 92 12.35 5.35 5.31
N THR A 93 11.70 5.14 4.16
CA THR A 93 11.03 6.21 3.42
C THR A 93 9.90 6.86 4.23
N MET A 94 9.11 6.08 4.97
CA MET A 94 8.05 6.62 5.85
C MET A 94 8.61 7.57 6.92
N HIS A 95 9.87 7.38 7.33
CA HIS A 95 10.55 8.21 8.34
C HIS A 95 11.44 9.29 7.72
N LEU A 96 11.77 9.16 6.43
CA LEU A 96 12.52 10.16 5.66
C LEU A 96 11.65 11.37 5.32
N ILE A 97 10.40 11.11 4.91
CA ILE A 97 9.51 12.16 4.43
C ILE A 97 8.92 13.01 5.56
N SER A 98 8.59 14.26 5.25
CA SER A 98 7.99 15.20 6.21
C SER A 98 6.55 14.83 6.66
N PRO A 99 5.65 14.35 5.77
CA PRO A 99 4.30 13.97 6.16
C PRO A 99 4.26 12.84 7.18
N GLU A 100 3.38 12.99 8.18
CA GLU A 100 3.06 11.88 9.08
C GLU A 100 2.35 10.74 8.33
N VAL A 101 2.90 9.53 8.40
CA VAL A 101 2.30 8.33 7.80
C VAL A 101 1.43 7.60 8.81
N SER A 102 0.11 7.66 8.63
CA SER A 102 -0.87 6.83 9.33
C SER A 102 -0.92 5.44 8.70
N THR A 103 -0.96 4.39 9.50
CA THR A 103 -0.99 2.99 8.99
C THR A 103 -2.26 2.28 9.45
N ILE A 104 -2.96 1.64 8.53
CA ILE A 104 -4.25 1.00 8.78
C ILE A 104 -4.20 -0.44 8.27
N CYS A 105 -4.38 -1.41 9.17
CA CYS A 105 -4.48 -2.82 8.78
C CYS A 105 -5.92 -3.21 8.43
N LEU A 106 -6.11 -3.67 7.20
CA LEU A 106 -7.34 -4.25 6.68
C LEU A 106 -7.09 -5.71 6.27
N GLY A 107 -7.79 -6.65 6.88
CA GLY A 107 -7.61 -8.06 6.61
C GLY A 107 -6.39 -8.64 7.33
N MET A 108 -5.18 -8.43 6.80
CA MET A 108 -3.98 -9.02 7.39
C MET A 108 -2.74 -8.12 7.27
N ALA A 109 -1.94 -8.07 8.33
CA ALA A 109 -0.56 -7.59 8.29
C ALA A 109 0.35 -8.63 8.94
N ALA A 110 1.04 -9.43 8.12
CA ALA A 110 1.95 -10.47 8.58
C ALA A 110 3.42 -10.17 8.23
N SER A 111 4.35 -10.69 9.04
CA SER A 111 5.79 -10.60 8.78
C SER A 111 6.26 -9.15 8.60
N MET A 112 6.94 -8.81 7.49
CA MET A 112 7.33 -7.42 7.22
C MET A 112 6.18 -6.42 7.17
N ALA A 113 4.96 -6.84 6.82
CA ALA A 113 3.81 -5.93 6.85
C ALA A 113 3.45 -5.53 8.29
N THR A 114 3.72 -6.38 9.30
CA THR A 114 3.57 -6.04 10.71
C THR A 114 4.57 -4.95 11.14
N ILE A 115 5.78 -4.98 10.61
CA ILE A 115 6.80 -3.95 10.86
C ILE A 115 6.35 -2.61 10.28
N LEU A 116 5.86 -2.60 9.03
CA LEU A 116 5.30 -1.40 8.40
C LEU A 116 4.10 -0.85 9.17
N LEU A 117 3.16 -1.72 9.57
CA LEU A 117 2.01 -1.35 10.40
C LEU A 117 2.45 -0.73 11.74
N SER A 118 3.51 -1.26 12.34
CA SER A 118 4.02 -0.76 13.62
C SER A 118 4.84 0.52 13.47
N GLY A 119 5.39 0.76 12.28
CA GLY A 119 6.23 1.89 11.91
C GLY A 119 5.48 3.17 11.52
N GLY A 120 4.15 3.15 11.49
CA GLY A 120 3.37 4.37 11.30
C GLY A 120 3.54 5.37 12.46
N GLN A 121 3.14 6.62 12.21
CA GLN A 121 3.25 7.71 13.18
C GLN A 121 2.60 7.35 14.52
N LYS A 122 3.26 7.71 15.62
CA LYS A 122 2.77 7.43 16.98
C LYS A 122 1.35 7.97 17.17
N GLY A 123 0.43 7.10 17.62
CA GLY A 123 -0.98 7.45 17.80
C GLY A 123 -1.83 7.37 16.51
N LYS A 124 -1.22 7.05 15.36
CA LYS A 124 -1.90 6.91 14.05
C LYS A 124 -1.71 5.53 13.43
N ARG A 125 -1.75 4.49 14.28
CA ARG A 125 -1.61 3.08 13.86
C ARG A 125 -2.89 2.35 14.23
N TYR A 126 -3.63 1.90 13.23
CA TYR A 126 -4.99 1.39 13.36
C TYR A 126 -5.11 -0.03 12.80
N VAL A 127 -6.02 -0.80 13.39
CA VAL A 127 -6.36 -2.16 12.95
C VAL A 127 -7.87 -2.28 12.95
N LEU A 128 -8.47 -2.75 11.86
CA LEU A 128 -9.91 -3.00 11.81
C LEU A 128 -10.28 -4.21 12.70
N PRO A 129 -11.53 -4.29 13.23
CA PRO A 129 -11.90 -5.28 14.25
C PRO A 129 -11.68 -6.75 13.88
N ASN A 130 -11.72 -7.08 12.58
CA ASN A 130 -11.56 -8.46 12.07
C ASN A 130 -10.19 -8.69 11.41
N SER A 131 -9.29 -7.70 11.47
CA SER A 131 -7.96 -7.83 10.89
C SER A 131 -7.05 -8.67 11.79
N THR A 132 -6.11 -9.38 11.16
CA THR A 132 -5.12 -10.21 11.85
C THR A 132 -3.73 -9.58 11.73
N VAL A 133 -2.98 -9.60 12.83
CA VAL A 133 -1.58 -9.14 12.86
C VAL A 133 -0.72 -10.33 13.27
N HIS A 134 0.18 -10.75 12.39
CA HIS A 134 0.97 -11.96 12.58
C HIS A 134 2.47 -11.67 12.54
N MET A 135 3.10 -11.65 13.72
CA MET A 135 4.54 -11.48 13.85
C MET A 135 5.22 -12.83 14.00
N HIS A 136 6.29 -13.05 13.24
CA HIS A 136 7.18 -14.19 13.36
C HIS A 136 8.62 -13.76 13.02
N GLN A 137 9.60 -14.55 13.43
CA GLN A 137 11.00 -14.31 13.09
C GLN A 137 11.23 -14.34 11.57
N PRO A 138 12.15 -13.53 11.02
CA PRO A 138 12.45 -13.54 9.59
C PRO A 138 12.86 -14.95 9.15
N MET A 139 12.34 -15.37 8.00
CA MET A 139 12.71 -16.64 7.38
C MET A 139 13.76 -16.34 6.31
N GLY A 140 14.95 -16.93 6.48
CA GLY A 140 16.05 -16.83 5.53
C GLY A 140 16.96 -18.05 5.67
N GLY A 141 17.45 -18.55 4.53
CA GLY A 141 18.52 -19.55 4.45
C GLY A 141 19.79 -18.86 3.96
N ALA A 142 20.95 -19.30 4.47
CA ALA A 142 22.27 -18.77 4.12
C ALA A 142 22.63 -18.99 2.64
#